data_AF-A0A524G0C6-F1
#
_entry.id   AF-A0A524G0C6-F1
#
_cell.length_a   1.000
_cell.length_b   1.000
_cell.length_c   1.000
_cell.angle_alpha   90.00
_cell.angle_beta   90.00
_cell.angle_gamma   90.00
#
_symmetry.space_group_name_H-M   'P 1'
#
loop_
_entity.id
_entity.type
_entity.pdbx_description
1 polymer ?
#
loop_
_entity_poly.entity_id
_entity_poly.type
_entity_poly.pdbx_seq_one_letter_code
_entity_poly.pdbx_strand_id
1 'polypeptide(L)'
;MNVKYTRLDRDISLLETNDTTNTMLDSLEEAILLLEQSHRSGEMINYDQVVDFIVGQQIRHGRDAGVFVESRNVSRSKARVFTGERLQTHLAAKNILTMESARALILTGSSSESVYLSIALAKEWLENQCFANFCPTGECKHSSVAFMRYLNVLGSIDRLERMVSKLSKFRDGNGGWKGFPYFFTLLALAEIDSPIVEDELQYALTSIEQRFKRSQSVEPYMTRRNEILIRLKHRFGQS
;
A
#
# COMPACT_ATOMS: atom_id res chain seq x y z
N MET A 1 -17.49 -12.53 -8.12
CA MET A 1 -17.37 -11.22 -8.77
C MET A 1 -15.92 -11.11 -9.24
N ASN A 2 -15.64 -11.42 -10.51
CA ASN A 2 -14.28 -11.35 -11.06
C ASN A 2 -13.95 -9.88 -11.32
N VAL A 3 -13.09 -9.28 -10.51
CA VAL A 3 -12.49 -7.98 -10.80
C VAL A 3 -11.56 -8.20 -12.00
N LYS A 4 -12.05 -7.85 -13.20
CA LYS A 4 -11.23 -7.85 -14.42
C LYS A 4 -10.25 -6.68 -14.31
N TYR A 5 -9.04 -6.95 -13.84
CA TYR A 5 -7.93 -6.03 -14.07
C TYR A 5 -7.56 -6.09 -15.55
N THR A 6 -7.73 -4.98 -16.27
CA THR A 6 -7.21 -4.81 -17.62
C THR A 6 -5.69 -4.94 -17.58
N ARG A 7 -5.20 -6.10 -18.03
CA ARG A 7 -3.79 -6.38 -18.31
C ARG A 7 -3.35 -5.44 -19.42
N LEU A 8 -2.52 -4.45 -19.11
CA LEU A 8 -1.85 -3.63 -20.11
C LEU A 8 -0.68 -4.45 -20.64
N ASP A 9 -0.80 -4.92 -21.88
CA ASP A 9 0.30 -5.53 -22.62
C ASP A 9 1.46 -4.53 -22.72
N ARG A 10 2.62 -4.91 -22.17
CA ARG A 10 3.90 -4.27 -22.45
C ARG A 10 4.91 -5.34 -22.81
N ASP A 11 5.56 -5.14 -23.95
CA ASP A 11 6.80 -5.81 -24.33
C ASP A 11 7.86 -5.53 -23.26
N ILE A 12 8.18 -6.56 -22.46
CA ILE A 12 9.33 -6.58 -21.57
C ILE A 12 10.25 -7.69 -22.09
N SER A 13 11.19 -7.30 -22.96
CA SER A 13 12.34 -8.12 -23.30
C SER A 13 13.49 -7.78 -22.35
N LEU A 14 14.11 -8.83 -21.80
CA LEU A 14 15.40 -8.89 -21.09
C LEU A 14 15.37 -8.57 -19.58
N LEU A 15 15.05 -9.60 -18.79
CA LEU A 15 15.78 -9.87 -17.55
C LEU A 15 16.11 -11.38 -17.50
N GLU A 16 17.40 -11.66 -17.35
CA GLU A 16 17.98 -12.98 -17.19
C GLU A 16 17.35 -13.69 -15.98
N THR A 17 16.99 -14.95 -16.16
CA THR A 17 16.50 -15.83 -15.08
C THR A 17 17.65 -16.12 -14.12
N ASN A 18 17.81 -15.26 -13.11
CA ASN A 18 18.77 -15.48 -12.04
C ASN A 18 18.25 -16.56 -11.08
N ASP A 19 19.17 -17.46 -10.77
CA ASP A 19 19.15 -18.50 -9.76
C ASP A 19 18.39 -18.05 -8.49
N THR A 20 17.40 -18.85 -8.04
CA THR A 20 16.59 -18.62 -6.84
C THR A 20 17.47 -18.72 -5.60
N THR A 21 18.27 -17.68 -5.37
CA THR A 21 18.96 -17.43 -4.12
C THR A 21 17.91 -17.31 -3.03
N ASN A 22 18.02 -18.19 -2.04
CA ASN A 22 17.24 -18.20 -0.80
C ASN A 22 17.37 -16.83 -0.13
N THR A 23 16.54 -15.88 -0.55
CA THR A 23 16.59 -14.49 -0.13
C THR A 23 16.06 -14.48 1.29
N MET A 24 16.95 -14.40 2.26
CA MET A 24 16.58 -14.31 3.67
C MET A 24 15.75 -13.04 3.84
N LEU A 25 14.45 -13.20 4.10
CA LEU A 25 13.55 -12.08 4.37
C LEU A 25 13.89 -11.52 5.74
N ASP A 26 14.56 -10.38 5.78
CA ASP A 26 15.02 -9.79 7.03
C ASP A 26 13.92 -8.94 7.71
N SER A 27 12.86 -8.60 6.97
CA SER A 27 11.75 -7.77 7.45
C SER A 27 10.40 -8.09 6.79
N LEU A 28 9.32 -7.79 7.49
CA LEU A 28 7.96 -7.84 6.98
C LEU A 28 7.74 -6.78 5.89
N GLU A 29 8.38 -5.62 6.05
CA GLU A 29 8.36 -4.54 5.05
C GLU A 29 8.91 -5.04 3.69
N GLU A 30 10.04 -5.75 3.69
CA GLU A 30 10.63 -6.36 2.49
C GLU A 30 9.75 -7.46 1.89
N ALA A 31 9.18 -8.33 2.72
CA ALA A 31 8.26 -9.37 2.27
C ALA A 31 7.02 -8.78 1.56
N ILE A 32 6.44 -7.71 2.11
CA ILE A 32 5.34 -6.97 1.48
C ILE A 32 5.78 -6.37 0.14
N LEU A 33 6.98 -5.79 0.10
CA LEU A 33 7.53 -5.17 -1.11
C LEU A 33 7.72 -6.17 -2.24
N LEU A 34 8.23 -7.36 -1.95
CA LEU A 34 8.42 -8.41 -2.94
C LEU A 34 7.09 -8.88 -3.55
N LEU A 35 6.08 -9.10 -2.72
CA LEU A 35 4.73 -9.46 -3.20
C LEU A 35 4.11 -8.34 -4.04
N GLU A 36 4.27 -7.08 -3.61
CA GLU A 36 3.79 -5.92 -4.35
C GLU A 36 4.45 -5.79 -5.73
N GLN A 37 5.76 -6.03 -5.81
CA GLN A 37 6.53 -5.94 -7.05
C GLN A 37 6.10 -7.01 -8.05
N SER A 38 5.96 -8.27 -7.64
CA SER A 38 5.45 -9.31 -8.55
C SER A 38 4.03 -9.06 -9.01
N HIS A 39 3.16 -8.64 -8.09
CA HIS A 39 1.79 -8.31 -8.48
C HIS A 39 1.78 -7.24 -9.59
N ARG A 40 2.70 -6.28 -9.52
CA ARG A 40 2.86 -5.22 -10.54
C ARG A 40 3.55 -5.68 -11.82
N SER A 41 4.56 -6.56 -11.75
CA SER A 41 5.26 -7.07 -12.94
C SER A 41 4.44 -8.13 -13.68
N GLY A 42 3.48 -8.76 -13.00
CA GLY A 42 2.72 -9.90 -13.52
C GLY A 42 3.55 -11.19 -13.56
N GLU A 43 4.73 -11.20 -12.94
CA GLU A 43 5.59 -12.38 -12.85
C GLU A 43 4.99 -13.37 -11.86
N MET A 44 4.81 -14.61 -12.32
CA MET A 44 4.44 -15.73 -11.47
C MET A 44 5.67 -16.25 -10.74
N ILE A 45 5.96 -15.66 -9.59
CA ILE A 45 6.99 -16.16 -8.68
C ILE A 45 6.30 -17.03 -7.62
N ASN A 46 6.90 -18.18 -7.29
CA ASN A 46 6.44 -18.99 -6.17
C ASN A 46 6.82 -18.28 -4.87
N TYR A 47 5.83 -17.75 -4.16
CA TYR A 47 5.99 -16.99 -2.93
C TYR A 47 5.57 -17.74 -1.68
N ASP A 48 5.46 -19.06 -1.71
CA ASP A 48 4.97 -19.84 -0.56
C ASP A 48 5.76 -19.48 0.72
N GLN A 49 7.09 -19.34 0.60
CA GLN A 49 7.95 -18.92 1.71
C GLN A 49 7.69 -17.48 2.19
N VAL A 50 7.41 -16.54 1.28
CA VAL A 50 7.12 -15.14 1.63
C VAL A 50 5.75 -15.03 2.29
N VAL A 51 4.77 -15.76 1.76
CA VAL A 51 3.42 -15.85 2.32
C VAL A 51 3.47 -16.45 3.73
N ASP A 52 4.14 -17.58 3.89
CA ASP A 52 4.31 -18.23 5.18
C ASP A 52 5.04 -17.33 6.18
N PHE A 53 6.07 -16.60 5.72
CA PHE A 53 6.77 -15.62 6.54
C PHE A 53 5.83 -14.52 7.04
N ILE A 54 5.04 -13.91 6.16
CA ILE A 54 4.06 -12.86 6.52
C ILE A 54 3.01 -13.40 7.48
N VAL A 55 2.44 -14.58 7.18
CA VAL A 55 1.45 -15.26 8.03
C VAL A 55 2.04 -15.59 9.41
N GLY A 56 3.32 -15.93 9.47
CA GLY A 56 4.07 -16.17 10.72
C GLY A 56 4.27 -14.92 11.58
N GLN A 57 4.21 -13.72 11.00
CA GLN A 57 4.33 -12.46 11.75
C GLN A 57 3.03 -12.00 12.44
N GLN A 58 1.92 -12.71 12.24
CA GLN A 58 0.63 -12.32 12.81
C GLN A 58 0.48 -12.77 14.28
N ILE A 59 0.05 -11.85 15.14
CA ILE A 59 -0.36 -12.17 16.51
C ILE A 59 -1.68 -12.97 16.45
N ARG A 60 -1.69 -14.18 17.03
CA ARG A 60 -2.83 -15.11 16.93
C ARG A 60 -3.84 -15.00 18.06
N HIS A 61 -3.45 -14.47 19.22
CA HIS A 61 -4.28 -14.49 20.42
C HIS A 61 -4.15 -13.18 21.22
N GLY A 62 -5.15 -12.93 22.07
CA GLY A 62 -5.19 -11.76 22.95
C GLY A 62 -5.77 -10.51 22.29
N ARG A 63 -5.58 -9.36 22.95
CA ARG A 63 -6.18 -8.07 22.54
C ARG A 63 -5.70 -7.57 21.17
N ASP A 64 -4.49 -7.93 20.77
CA ASP A 64 -3.89 -7.56 19.49
C ASP A 64 -3.94 -8.72 18.47
N ALA A 65 -4.81 -9.72 18.66
CA ALA A 65 -5.00 -10.76 17.65
C ALA A 65 -5.36 -10.16 16.29
N GLY A 66 -4.73 -10.65 15.22
CA GLY A 66 -4.91 -10.16 13.84
C GLY A 66 -3.88 -9.11 13.41
N VAL A 67 -3.15 -8.51 14.35
CA VAL A 67 -2.09 -7.55 14.06
C VAL A 67 -0.86 -8.24 13.51
N PHE A 68 -0.25 -7.66 12.47
CA PHE A 68 1.07 -8.07 11.99
C PHE A 68 2.14 -7.18 12.61
N VAL A 69 3.23 -7.80 13.06
CA VAL A 69 4.34 -7.11 13.71
C VAL A 69 5.67 -7.45 13.05
N GLU A 70 6.56 -6.46 12.99
CA GLU A 70 7.92 -6.69 12.55
C GLU A 70 8.64 -7.73 13.43
N SER A 71 9.58 -8.47 12.83
CA SER A 71 10.49 -9.33 13.59
C SER A 71 11.20 -8.48 14.67
N ARG A 72 11.50 -9.09 15.83
CA ARG A 72 11.95 -8.37 17.04
C ARG A 72 13.24 -7.54 16.86
N ASN A 73 13.96 -7.72 15.75
CA ASN A 73 15.27 -7.13 15.49
C ASN A 73 15.23 -5.85 14.62
N VAL A 74 14.08 -5.45 14.08
CA VAL A 74 14.02 -4.25 13.22
C VAL A 74 13.92 -2.98 14.06
N SER A 75 14.86 -2.07 13.84
CA SER A 75 14.89 -0.77 14.51
C SER A 75 13.66 0.06 14.14
N ARG A 76 12.72 0.15 15.08
CA ARG A 76 11.41 0.81 14.94
C ARG A 76 11.48 2.32 14.63
N SER A 77 12.63 2.96 14.79
CA SER A 77 12.86 4.38 14.49
C SER A 77 12.99 4.68 12.99
N LYS A 78 12.88 3.65 12.13
CA LYS A 78 13.06 3.76 10.67
C LYS A 78 11.83 3.42 9.84
N ALA A 79 10.69 3.08 10.46
CA ALA A 79 9.49 2.65 9.75
C ALA A 79 9.01 3.71 8.75
N ARG A 80 8.75 3.28 7.51
CA ARG A 80 8.28 4.14 6.43
C ARG A 80 7.08 3.50 5.77
N VAL A 81 6.37 4.30 4.98
CA VAL A 81 5.41 3.76 4.01
C VAL A 81 6.16 3.37 2.73
N PHE A 82 5.49 2.65 1.83
CA PHE A 82 6.06 2.20 0.55
C PHE A 82 6.83 3.30 -0.22
N THR A 83 6.28 4.51 -0.21
CA THR A 83 6.83 5.69 -0.88
C THR A 83 7.88 6.45 -0.08
N GLY A 84 8.27 5.97 1.11
CA GLY A 84 9.40 6.49 1.89
C GLY A 84 9.07 7.56 2.92
N GLU A 85 7.84 8.07 3.00
CA GLU A 85 7.42 8.96 4.10
C GLU A 85 7.57 8.25 5.46
N ARG A 86 8.08 8.96 6.46
CA ARG A 86 8.37 8.41 7.79
C ARG A 86 7.11 8.31 8.63
N LEU A 87 6.99 7.21 9.37
CA LEU A 87 6.00 7.04 10.42
C LEU A 87 6.60 7.48 11.75
N GLN A 88 5.92 8.39 12.46
CA GLN A 88 6.46 8.96 13.71
C GLN A 88 6.11 8.15 14.95
N THR A 89 5.12 7.26 14.86
CA THR A 89 4.58 6.54 16.03
C THR A 89 4.54 5.04 15.81
N HIS A 90 4.71 4.29 16.90
CA HIS A 90 4.54 2.84 16.90
C HIS A 90 3.15 2.41 16.46
N LEU A 91 2.13 3.18 16.86
CA LEU A 91 0.76 2.91 16.47
C LEU A 91 0.59 2.99 14.94
N ALA A 92 1.14 4.02 14.30
CA ALA A 92 1.08 4.14 12.85
C ALA A 92 1.79 2.99 12.13
N ALA A 93 3.02 2.65 12.56
CA ALA A 93 3.76 1.52 11.99
C ALA A 93 2.97 0.21 12.10
N LYS A 94 2.47 -0.11 13.31
CA LYS A 94 1.64 -1.30 13.57
C LYS A 94 0.42 -1.37 12.65
N ASN A 95 -0.30 -0.26 12.54
CA ASN A 95 -1.50 -0.17 11.70
C ASN A 95 -1.16 -0.39 10.22
N ILE A 96 -0.15 0.34 9.70
CA ILE A 96 0.28 0.27 8.30
C ILE A 96 0.73 -1.14 7.95
N LEU A 97 1.60 -1.74 8.76
CA LEU A 97 2.08 -3.12 8.53
C LEU A 97 0.90 -4.09 8.50
N THR A 98 -0.04 -3.98 9.43
CA THR A 98 -1.20 -4.87 9.47
C THR A 98 -2.05 -4.77 8.19
N MET A 99 -2.33 -3.55 7.72
CA MET A 99 -3.10 -3.34 6.50
C MET A 99 -2.36 -3.79 5.25
N GLU A 100 -1.08 -3.46 5.15
CA GLU A 100 -0.27 -3.79 3.97
C GLU A 100 0.06 -5.28 3.90
N SER A 101 0.27 -5.96 5.03
CA SER A 101 0.37 -7.42 5.08
C SER A 101 -0.92 -8.10 4.65
N ALA A 102 -2.07 -7.69 5.22
CA ALA A 102 -3.36 -8.27 4.84
C ALA A 102 -3.66 -8.02 3.34
N ARG A 103 -3.38 -6.81 2.85
CA ARG A 103 -3.52 -6.45 1.43
C ARG A 103 -2.61 -7.30 0.54
N ALA A 104 -1.34 -7.46 0.90
CA ALA A 104 -0.39 -8.28 0.14
C ALA A 104 -0.82 -9.75 0.08
N LEU A 105 -1.29 -10.31 1.21
CA LEU A 105 -1.84 -11.67 1.26
C LEU A 105 -3.06 -11.84 0.33
N ILE A 106 -3.98 -10.86 0.30
CA ILE A 106 -5.13 -10.88 -0.62
C ILE A 106 -4.66 -10.90 -2.08
N LEU A 107 -3.66 -10.07 -2.43
CA LEU A 107 -3.14 -9.98 -3.80
C LEU A 107 -2.46 -11.26 -4.29
N THR A 108 -1.99 -12.11 -3.39
CA THR A 108 -1.43 -13.41 -3.80
C THR A 108 -2.47 -14.33 -4.45
N GLY A 109 -3.76 -14.11 -4.18
CA GLY A 109 -4.84 -15.01 -4.63
C GLY A 109 -4.71 -16.43 -4.08
N SER A 110 -3.90 -16.64 -3.03
CA SER A 110 -3.66 -17.95 -2.44
C SER A 110 -4.95 -18.58 -1.92
N SER A 111 -5.13 -19.86 -2.19
CA SER A 111 -6.24 -20.68 -1.69
C SER A 111 -5.93 -21.37 -0.36
N SER A 112 -4.76 -21.09 0.23
CA SER A 112 -4.34 -21.68 1.51
C SER A 112 -5.26 -21.26 2.65
N GLU A 113 -5.69 -22.24 3.46
CA GLU A 113 -6.50 -22.00 4.66
C GLU A 113 -5.78 -21.07 5.66
N SER A 114 -4.46 -21.21 5.80
CA SER A 114 -3.68 -20.36 6.72
C SER A 114 -3.72 -18.89 6.32
N VAL A 115 -3.69 -18.61 5.01
CA VAL A 115 -3.80 -17.26 4.44
C VAL A 115 -5.21 -16.72 4.66
N TYR A 116 -6.24 -17.51 4.37
CA TYR A 116 -7.64 -17.12 4.60
C TYR A 116 -7.91 -16.75 6.06
N LEU A 117 -7.51 -17.61 7.01
CA LEU A 117 -7.68 -17.36 8.44
C LEU A 117 -6.88 -16.13 8.89
N SER A 118 -5.68 -15.93 8.36
CA SER A 118 -4.86 -14.76 8.64
C SER A 118 -5.55 -13.46 8.19
N ILE A 119 -6.08 -13.44 6.96
CA ILE A 119 -6.83 -12.29 6.43
C ILE A 119 -8.09 -12.03 7.24
N ALA A 120 -8.85 -13.08 7.60
CA ALA A 120 -10.08 -12.96 8.37
C ALA A 120 -9.83 -12.37 9.76
N LEU A 121 -8.79 -12.84 10.47
CA LEU A 121 -8.42 -12.32 11.77
C LEU A 121 -7.95 -10.87 11.71
N ALA A 122 -7.14 -10.53 10.69
CA ALA A 122 -6.72 -9.14 10.46
C ALA A 122 -7.91 -8.23 10.16
N LYS A 123 -8.87 -8.69 9.35
CA LYS A 123 -10.09 -7.95 9.04
C LYS A 123 -10.88 -7.60 10.30
N GLU A 124 -11.12 -8.57 11.18
CA GLU A 124 -11.83 -8.34 12.44
C GLU A 124 -11.15 -7.25 13.27
N TRP A 125 -9.81 -7.30 13.38
CA TRP A 125 -9.06 -6.27 14.10
C TRP A 125 -9.16 -4.89 13.43
N LEU A 126 -9.00 -4.84 12.11
CA LEU A 126 -8.99 -3.61 11.31
C LEU A 126 -10.34 -2.86 11.36
N GLU A 127 -11.45 -3.58 11.29
CA GLU A 127 -12.79 -2.99 11.31
C GLU A 127 -13.12 -2.28 12.63
N ASN A 128 -12.43 -2.65 13.71
CA ASN A 128 -12.60 -2.05 15.03
C ASN A 128 -11.69 -0.82 15.28
N GLN A 129 -10.92 -0.38 14.28
CA GLN A 129 -10.02 0.76 14.43
C GLN A 129 -10.66 2.09 14.00
N CYS A 130 -10.26 3.20 14.63
CA CYS A 130 -10.82 4.52 14.33
C CYS A 130 -10.61 4.96 12.86
N PHE A 131 -9.49 4.58 12.24
CA PHE A 131 -9.20 4.93 10.84
C PHE A 131 -10.09 4.18 9.84
N ALA A 132 -10.76 3.10 10.24
CA ALA A 132 -11.64 2.30 9.37
C ALA A 132 -12.85 3.10 8.86
N ASN A 133 -13.18 4.21 9.54
CA ASN A 133 -14.23 5.16 9.16
C ASN A 133 -13.66 6.50 8.68
N PHE A 134 -12.38 6.55 8.30
CA PHE A 134 -11.58 7.74 8.01
C PHE A 134 -11.32 8.60 9.25
N CYS A 135 -10.08 8.62 9.72
CA CYS A 135 -9.65 9.39 10.89
C CYS A 135 -8.57 10.41 10.50
N PRO A 136 -8.90 11.71 10.43
CA PRO A 136 -7.95 12.76 10.01
C PRO A 136 -7.06 13.27 11.16
N THR A 137 -6.94 12.54 12.27
CA THR A 137 -6.23 13.01 13.47
C THR A 137 -4.82 12.43 13.54
N GLY A 138 -3.82 13.30 13.69
CA GLY A 138 -2.41 12.90 13.85
C GLY A 138 -1.96 11.90 12.77
N GLU A 139 -1.32 10.82 13.22
CA GLU A 139 -0.80 9.76 12.35
C GLU A 139 -1.87 8.79 11.80
N CYS A 140 -3.13 8.87 12.28
CA CYS A 140 -4.22 8.07 11.69
C CYS A 140 -4.50 8.45 10.23
N LYS A 141 -3.97 9.58 9.75
CA LYS A 141 -3.96 9.96 8.34
C LYS A 141 -3.22 8.95 7.48
N HIS A 142 -2.03 8.51 7.90
CA HIS A 142 -1.29 7.45 7.21
C HIS A 142 -2.11 6.16 7.20
N SER A 143 -2.66 5.78 8.37
CA SER A 143 -3.47 4.57 8.49
C SER A 143 -4.72 4.62 7.62
N SER A 144 -5.39 5.77 7.52
CA SER A 144 -6.57 5.94 6.66
C SER A 144 -6.22 5.73 5.18
N VAL A 145 -5.03 6.17 4.74
CA VAL A 145 -4.55 5.96 3.36
C VAL A 145 -4.23 4.49 3.08
N ALA A 146 -3.51 3.81 3.97
CA ALA A 146 -3.29 2.37 3.82
C ALA A 146 -4.60 1.58 3.84
N PHE A 147 -5.57 1.99 4.66
CA PHE A 147 -6.87 1.34 4.73
C PHE A 147 -7.63 1.47 3.40
N MET A 148 -7.52 2.60 2.70
CA MET A 148 -8.08 2.73 1.35
C MET A 148 -7.47 1.71 0.37
N ARG A 149 -6.15 1.48 0.41
CA ARG A 149 -5.49 0.46 -0.42
C ARG A 149 -5.95 -0.96 -0.07
N TYR A 150 -6.15 -1.24 1.22
CA TYR A 150 -6.74 -2.49 1.68
C TYR A 150 -8.19 -2.68 1.20
N LEU A 151 -9.03 -1.64 1.29
CA LEU A 151 -10.41 -1.70 0.79
C LEU A 151 -10.48 -1.88 -0.74
N ASN A 152 -9.52 -1.33 -1.48
CA ASN A 152 -9.43 -1.47 -2.92
C ASN A 152 -9.31 -2.95 -3.34
N VAL A 153 -8.39 -3.70 -2.71
CA VAL A 153 -8.23 -5.14 -3.02
C VAL A 153 -9.39 -6.00 -2.51
N LEU A 154 -10.17 -5.50 -1.54
CA LEU A 154 -11.42 -6.14 -1.11
C LEU A 154 -12.61 -5.84 -2.06
N GLY A 155 -12.46 -4.94 -3.03
CA GLY A 155 -13.55 -4.50 -3.91
C GLY A 155 -14.64 -3.71 -3.19
N SER A 156 -14.32 -3.06 -2.06
CA SER A 156 -15.29 -2.30 -1.24
C SER A 156 -15.50 -0.87 -1.75
N ILE A 157 -15.89 -0.72 -3.02
CA ILE A 157 -15.91 0.55 -3.75
C ILE A 157 -16.74 1.64 -3.04
N ASP A 158 -17.98 1.37 -2.62
CA ASP A 158 -18.81 2.39 -1.96
C ASP A 158 -18.15 2.99 -0.70
N ARG A 159 -17.46 2.15 0.08
CA ARG A 159 -16.77 2.60 1.29
C ARG A 159 -15.53 3.40 0.94
N LEU A 160 -14.82 2.97 -0.09
CA LEU A 160 -13.64 3.65 -0.61
C LEU A 160 -14.00 5.06 -1.11
N GLU A 161 -15.05 5.20 -1.90
CA GLU A 161 -15.54 6.49 -2.40
C GLU A 161 -15.95 7.43 -1.25
N ARG A 162 -16.59 6.91 -0.20
CA ARG A 162 -16.87 7.69 1.02
C ARG A 162 -15.60 8.19 1.71
N MET A 163 -14.53 7.40 1.73
CA MET A 163 -13.24 7.82 2.30
C MET A 163 -12.57 8.89 1.43
N VAL A 164 -12.58 8.73 0.10
CA VAL A 164 -12.05 9.72 -0.85
C VAL A 164 -12.82 11.04 -0.76
N SER A 165 -14.15 10.99 -0.66
CA SER A 165 -15.00 12.17 -0.43
C SER A 165 -14.68 12.89 0.89
N LYS A 166 -14.23 12.16 1.92
CA LYS A 166 -13.74 12.79 3.17
C LYS A 166 -12.33 13.37 2.98
N LEU A 167 -11.46 12.70 2.23
CA LEU A 167 -10.10 13.18 1.91
C LEU A 167 -10.13 14.52 1.17
N SER A 168 -11.05 14.70 0.22
CA SER A 168 -11.16 15.94 -0.58
C SER A 168 -11.38 17.19 0.28
N LYS A 169 -11.99 17.05 1.46
CA LYS A 169 -12.17 18.13 2.45
C LYS A 169 -10.86 18.59 3.08
N PHE A 170 -9.77 17.86 2.87
CA PHE A 170 -8.44 18.18 3.37
C PHE A 170 -7.50 18.68 2.29
N ARG A 171 -7.97 18.98 1.07
CA ARG A 171 -7.16 19.64 0.04
C ARG A 171 -6.44 20.88 0.62
N ASP A 172 -5.14 21.00 0.38
CA ASP A 172 -4.30 22.08 0.88
C ASP A 172 -4.18 23.30 -0.06
N GLY A 173 -4.93 23.29 -1.18
CA GLY A 173 -4.89 24.31 -2.22
C GLY A 173 -3.66 24.26 -3.14
N ASN A 174 -2.72 23.35 -2.89
CA ASN A 174 -1.44 23.23 -3.59
C ASN A 174 -1.23 21.80 -4.11
N GLY A 175 -2.31 21.20 -4.63
CA GLY A 175 -2.32 19.86 -5.18
C GLY A 175 -2.04 18.75 -4.16
N GLY A 176 -2.09 19.00 -2.84
CA GLY A 176 -1.92 17.98 -1.80
C GLY A 176 -3.06 17.99 -0.78
N TRP A 177 -2.89 17.20 0.28
CA TRP A 177 -3.86 17.06 1.36
C TRP A 177 -3.22 17.34 2.72
N LYS A 178 -3.83 18.22 3.52
CA LYS A 178 -3.30 18.76 4.77
C LYS A 178 -2.97 17.66 5.77
N GLY A 179 -1.66 17.42 5.92
CA GLY A 179 -1.06 16.46 6.86
C GLY A 179 -1.20 14.99 6.47
N PHE A 180 -1.66 14.67 5.27
CA PHE A 180 -1.61 13.31 4.73
C PHE A 180 -0.26 13.06 4.03
N PRO A 181 0.26 11.82 4.01
CA PRO A 181 1.49 11.50 3.30
C PRO A 181 1.30 11.65 1.79
N TYR A 182 1.97 12.63 1.18
CA TYR A 182 1.67 13.05 -0.18
C TYR A 182 1.80 11.94 -1.23
N PHE A 183 2.97 11.30 -1.32
CA PHE A 183 3.22 10.28 -2.34
C PHE A 183 2.49 8.98 -2.02
N PHE A 184 2.34 8.65 -0.74
CA PHE A 184 1.56 7.48 -0.35
C PHE A 184 0.07 7.64 -0.64
N THR A 185 -0.47 8.87 -0.49
CA THR A 185 -1.85 9.20 -0.87
C THR A 185 -2.01 9.13 -2.38
N LEU A 186 -1.06 9.68 -3.14
CA LEU A 186 -1.04 9.54 -4.60
C LEU A 186 -0.99 8.08 -5.04
N LEU A 187 -0.16 7.25 -4.41
CA LEU A 187 -0.10 5.81 -4.68
C LEU A 187 -1.47 5.16 -4.47
N ALA A 188 -2.09 5.41 -3.32
CA ALA A 188 -3.38 4.84 -2.99
C ALA A 188 -4.46 5.24 -3.99
N LEU A 189 -4.53 6.53 -4.35
CA LEU A 189 -5.48 7.02 -5.34
C LEU A 189 -5.20 6.45 -6.74
N ALA A 190 -3.93 6.35 -7.15
CA ALA A 190 -3.57 5.83 -8.47
C ALA A 190 -3.96 4.36 -8.69
N GLU A 191 -4.15 3.59 -7.61
CA GLU A 191 -4.57 2.18 -7.64
C GLU A 191 -6.09 2.00 -7.74
N ILE A 192 -6.86 3.07 -7.57
CA ILE A 192 -8.32 3.01 -7.51
C ILE A 192 -8.90 3.50 -8.83
N ASP A 193 -9.83 2.71 -9.37
CA ASP A 193 -10.59 3.04 -10.57
C ASP A 193 -11.99 3.54 -10.16
N SER A 194 -12.13 4.86 -10.02
CA SER A 194 -13.40 5.52 -9.70
C SER A 194 -13.38 6.99 -10.15
N PRO A 195 -14.49 7.54 -10.65
CA PRO A 195 -14.57 8.94 -11.07
C PRO A 195 -14.20 9.95 -9.96
N ILE A 196 -14.59 9.70 -8.70
CA ILE A 196 -14.24 10.62 -7.59
C ILE A 196 -12.73 10.66 -7.32
N VAL A 197 -12.03 9.56 -7.64
CA VAL A 197 -10.57 9.48 -7.53
C VAL A 197 -9.89 10.24 -8.66
N GLU A 198 -10.45 10.22 -9.88
CA GLU A 198 -9.93 11.00 -11.00
C GLU A 198 -9.90 12.50 -10.67
N ASP A 199 -10.95 13.02 -10.04
CA ASP A 199 -11.00 14.41 -9.60
C ASP A 199 -9.89 14.76 -8.59
N GLU A 200 -9.60 13.85 -7.64
CA GLU A 200 -8.52 14.03 -6.68
C GLU A 200 -7.14 13.92 -7.32
N LEU A 201 -6.95 12.99 -8.26
CA LEU A 201 -5.70 12.84 -9.01
C LEU A 201 -5.45 14.07 -9.89
N GLN A 202 -6.47 14.55 -10.61
CA GLN A 202 -6.39 15.77 -11.43
C GLN A 202 -6.05 17.00 -10.58
N TYR A 203 -6.66 17.14 -9.40
CA TYR A 203 -6.30 18.17 -8.43
C TYR A 203 -4.81 18.07 -8.06
N ALA A 204 -4.30 16.87 -7.81
CA ALA A 204 -2.92 16.67 -7.38
C ALA A 204 -1.88 16.90 -8.48
N LEU A 205 -2.22 16.62 -9.75
CA LEU A 205 -1.34 16.85 -10.91
C LEU A 205 -0.85 18.29 -11.02
N THR A 206 -1.66 19.26 -10.62
CA THR A 206 -1.34 20.70 -10.70
C THR A 206 0.00 21.08 -10.06
N SER A 207 0.44 20.32 -9.06
CA SER A 207 1.62 20.63 -8.25
C SER A 207 2.62 19.47 -8.16
N ILE A 208 2.37 18.38 -8.90
CA ILE A 208 3.08 17.12 -8.72
C ILE A 208 4.55 17.22 -9.12
N GLU A 209 4.87 17.91 -10.22
CA GLU A 209 6.25 18.07 -10.68
C GLU A 209 7.08 18.93 -9.73
N GLN A 210 6.49 19.99 -9.18
CA GLN A 210 7.16 20.86 -8.22
C GLN A 210 7.45 20.11 -6.92
N ARG A 211 6.49 19.32 -6.42
CA ARG A 211 6.67 18.49 -5.22
C ARG A 211 7.68 17.38 -5.46
N PHE A 212 7.70 16.80 -6.64
CA PHE A 212 8.69 15.79 -7.02
C PHE A 212 10.11 16.37 -7.07
N LYS A 213 10.31 17.52 -7.72
CA LYS A 213 11.62 18.19 -7.77
C LYS A 213 12.18 18.54 -6.39
N ARG A 214 11.30 18.86 -5.42
CA ARG A 214 11.67 19.18 -4.03
C ARG A 214 11.91 17.95 -3.16
N SER A 215 11.50 16.77 -3.61
CA SER A 215 11.62 15.53 -2.84
C SER A 215 13.08 15.04 -2.83
N GLN A 216 13.79 15.29 -1.73
CA GLN A 216 15.11 14.73 -1.45
C GLN A 216 15.01 13.31 -0.86
N SER A 217 14.29 12.41 -1.54
CA SER A 217 14.27 11.02 -1.08
C SER A 217 15.52 10.29 -1.56
N VAL A 218 15.99 9.33 -0.78
CA VAL A 218 17.02 8.38 -1.20
C VAL A 218 16.38 7.19 -1.90
N GLU A 219 17.17 6.44 -2.66
CA GLU A 219 16.77 5.11 -3.12
C GLU A 219 16.42 4.20 -1.93
N PRO A 220 15.46 3.27 -2.09
CA PRO A 220 14.72 2.93 -3.32
C PRO A 220 13.44 3.78 -3.56
N TYR A 221 13.17 4.75 -2.69
CA TYR A 221 11.88 5.44 -2.69
C TYR A 221 11.70 6.40 -3.86
N MET A 222 12.79 6.96 -4.39
CA MET A 222 12.75 7.82 -5.58
C MET A 222 12.25 7.06 -6.80
N THR A 223 12.78 5.85 -7.02
CA THR A 223 12.31 4.95 -8.09
C THR A 223 10.81 4.69 -7.98
N ARG A 224 10.31 4.34 -6.80
CA ARG A 224 8.86 4.10 -6.56
C ARG A 224 8.00 5.34 -6.81
N ARG A 225 8.47 6.51 -6.39
CA ARG A 225 7.75 7.77 -6.65
C ARG A 225 7.71 8.10 -8.14
N ASN A 226 8.82 7.88 -8.86
CA ASN A 226 8.88 8.02 -10.32
C ASN A 226 7.88 7.11 -11.03
N GLU A 227 7.75 5.85 -10.61
CA GLU A 227 6.77 4.92 -11.18
C GLU A 227 5.34 5.44 -11.03
N ILE A 228 4.99 6.01 -9.87
CA ILE A 228 3.67 6.63 -9.65
C ILE A 228 3.48 7.79 -10.64
N LEU A 229 4.48 8.66 -10.80
CA LEU A 229 4.38 9.79 -11.74
C LEU A 229 4.18 9.32 -13.18
N ILE A 230 4.96 8.35 -13.64
CA ILE A 230 4.88 7.81 -15.01
C ILE A 230 3.48 7.24 -15.25
N ARG A 231 2.92 6.50 -14.28
CA ARG A 231 1.55 5.96 -14.37
C ARG A 231 0.51 7.07 -14.48
N LEU A 232 0.62 8.12 -13.67
CA LEU A 232 -0.30 9.25 -13.71
C LEU A 232 -0.19 10.01 -15.04
N LYS A 233 1.02 10.29 -15.53
CA LYS A 233 1.24 10.91 -16.84
C LYS A 233 0.59 10.12 -17.97
N HIS A 234 0.74 8.80 -17.95
CA HIS A 234 0.07 7.92 -18.91
C HIS A 234 -1.45 7.93 -18.76
N ARG A 235 -1.99 7.88 -17.52
CA ARG A 235 -3.44 7.91 -17.24
C ARG A 235 -4.11 9.16 -17.79
N PHE A 236 -3.43 10.32 -17.74
CA PHE A 236 -3.99 11.61 -18.15
C PHE A 236 -3.45 12.15 -19.49
N GLY A 237 -2.74 11.33 -20.27
CA GLY A 237 -2.24 11.72 -21.59
C GLY A 237 -1.23 12.87 -21.60
N GLN A 238 -0.51 13.08 -20.50
CA GLN A 238 0.55 14.08 -20.40
C GLN A 238 1.90 13.41 -20.68
N SER A 239 2.24 13.23 -21.96
CA SER A 239 3.56 12.73 -22.41
C SER A 239 4.63 13.81 -22.28
#